data_AF-A0A8J3KIR3-F1
#
_entry.id   AF-A0A8J3KIR3-F1
#
_cell.length_a   1.000
_cell.length_b   1.000
_cell.length_c   1.000
_cell.angle_alpha   90.00
_cell.angle_beta   90.00
_cell.angle_gamma   90.00
#
_symmetry.space_group_name_H-M   'P 1'
#
loop_
_entity.id
_entity.type
_entity.pdbx_description
1 polymer ?
#
loop_
_entity_poly.entity_id
_entity_poly.type
_entity_poly.pdbx_seq_one_letter_code
_entity_poly.pdbx_strand_id
1 'polypeptide(L)'
;MTTPATAHPEQMLDEVRRVREQARRQAHAGAWFPVAALAVLLLSSISLYLVPFAQVDTLTVTSRWAGLPDEQRSEQASYLFWFIGTPLTIALIGFWYRWRARRVGVRVPWRWFAVTAMGALLALAVIAAMPVDQPGGSDTLRTYADVPLLEQVRLGLFTPLMPIALAIVVLGWAERSRAVALSGVWVGAITWWQCSQGLGQLTGWQAWVLGGFEGPALGGQLTLFGLNRPGPTLILIALPLLVFATVRVVRTGGGLR
;
A
#
# COMPACT_ATOMS: atom_id res chain seq x y z
N MET A 1 -23.52 44.14 43.04
CA MET A 1 -23.56 42.68 43.22
C MET A 1 -24.08 42.06 41.95
N THR A 2 -23.20 41.57 41.08
CA THR A 2 -23.57 40.88 39.84
C THR A 2 -23.57 39.38 40.13
N THR A 3 -24.74 38.77 40.07
CA THR A 3 -24.99 37.33 40.17
C THR A 3 -24.15 36.59 39.13
N PRO A 4 -23.41 35.52 39.49
CA PRO A 4 -22.74 34.70 38.49
C PRO A 4 -23.81 34.01 37.64
N ALA A 5 -23.78 34.30 36.34
CA ALA A 5 -24.61 33.64 35.35
C ALA A 5 -24.32 32.13 35.42
N THR A 6 -25.37 31.35 35.70
CA THR A 6 -25.37 29.90 35.63
C THR A 6 -25.04 29.48 34.20
N ALA A 7 -23.78 29.17 33.91
CA ALA A 7 -23.42 28.49 32.68
C ALA A 7 -24.27 27.22 32.59
N HIS A 8 -25.13 27.15 31.57
CA HIS A 8 -26.08 26.06 31.43
C HIS A 8 -25.33 24.74 31.26
N PRO A 9 -25.74 23.64 31.91
CA PRO A 9 -25.07 22.34 31.81
C PRO A 9 -24.89 21.86 30.36
N GLU A 10 -25.81 22.26 29.47
CA GLU A 10 -25.73 22.07 28.01
C GLU A 10 -24.45 22.68 27.41
N GLN A 11 -24.09 23.90 27.80
CA GLN A 11 -22.92 24.63 27.29
C GLN A 11 -21.61 23.99 27.76
N MET A 12 -21.57 23.49 29.00
CA MET A 12 -20.41 22.79 29.55
C MET A 12 -20.21 21.43 28.86
N LEU A 13 -21.28 20.71 28.53
CA LEU A 13 -21.21 19.46 27.78
C LEU A 13 -20.73 19.67 26.34
N ASP A 14 -21.18 20.74 25.69
CA ASP A 14 -20.73 21.09 24.33
C ASP A 14 -19.28 21.55 24.29
N GLU A 15 -18.79 22.28 25.29
CA GLU A 15 -17.35 22.58 25.45
C GLU A 15 -16.52 21.32 25.65
N VAL A 16 -16.96 20.39 26.51
CA VAL A 16 -16.26 19.11 26.72
C VAL A 16 -16.25 18.28 25.44
N ARG A 17 -17.34 18.26 24.67
CA ARG A 17 -17.39 17.61 23.35
C ARG A 17 -16.42 18.28 22.38
N ARG A 18 -16.38 19.62 22.32
CA ARG A 18 -15.49 20.39 21.45
C ARG A 18 -14.02 20.16 21.78
N VAL A 19 -13.66 20.17 23.06
CA VAL A 19 -12.31 19.86 23.55
C VAL A 19 -11.93 18.41 23.26
N ARG A 20 -12.85 17.46 23.48
CA ARG A 20 -12.64 16.04 23.16
C ARG A 20 -12.48 15.80 21.66
N GLU A 21 -13.24 16.51 20.83
CA GLU A 21 -13.09 16.48 19.38
C GLU A 21 -11.78 17.10 18.91
N GLN A 22 -11.38 18.24 19.47
CA GLN A 22 -10.09 18.86 19.17
C GLN A 22 -8.92 17.96 19.59
N ALA A 23 -8.99 17.36 20.78
CA ALA A 23 -8.00 16.39 21.26
C ALA A 23 -7.95 15.15 20.36
N ARG A 24 -9.10 14.62 19.91
CA ARG A 24 -9.15 13.53 18.92
C ARG A 24 -8.54 13.93 17.58
N ARG A 25 -8.87 15.12 17.07
CA ARG A 25 -8.35 15.63 15.79
C ARG A 25 -6.82 15.81 15.88
N GLN A 26 -6.32 16.35 16.99
CA GLN A 26 -4.89 16.51 17.23
C GLN A 26 -4.17 15.18 17.44
N ALA A 27 -4.79 14.18 18.07
CA ALA A 27 -4.23 12.84 18.19
C ALA A 27 -4.07 12.18 16.80
N HIS A 28 -5.10 12.27 15.95
CA HIS A 28 -5.10 11.69 14.60
C HIS A 28 -4.38 12.54 13.54
N ALA A 29 -3.97 13.77 13.86
CA ALA A 29 -3.37 14.71 12.91
C ALA A 29 -2.12 14.16 12.22
N GLY A 30 -1.31 13.36 12.91
CA GLY A 30 -0.03 12.93 12.38
C GLY A 30 -0.01 11.54 11.72
N ALA A 31 -1.17 10.93 11.45
CA ALA A 31 -1.25 9.73 10.62
C ALA A 31 -0.72 9.91 9.19
N TRP A 32 -0.48 11.15 8.75
CA TRP A 32 -0.02 11.46 7.40
C TRP A 32 1.40 10.97 7.12
N PHE A 33 2.32 11.08 8.08
CA PHE A 33 3.73 10.80 7.86
C PHE A 33 3.99 9.30 7.63
N PRO A 34 3.44 8.37 8.44
CA PRO A 34 3.57 6.95 8.17
C PRO A 34 3.06 6.55 6.79
N VAL A 35 1.89 7.08 6.41
CA VAL A 35 1.27 6.82 5.12
C VAL A 35 2.12 7.36 3.97
N ALA A 36 2.67 8.57 4.12
CA ALA A 36 3.57 9.16 3.13
C ALA A 36 4.87 8.36 2.98
N ALA A 37 5.48 7.93 4.08
CA ALA A 37 6.72 7.14 4.05
C ALA A 37 6.51 5.79 3.34
N LEU A 38 5.38 5.12 3.59
CA LEU A 38 5.02 3.89 2.89
C LEU A 38 4.73 4.14 1.41
N ALA A 39 4.03 5.22 1.06
CA ALA A 39 3.80 5.59 -0.34
C ALA A 39 5.13 5.87 -1.08
N VAL A 40 6.08 6.56 -0.44
CA VAL A 40 7.41 6.81 -1.01
C VAL A 40 8.18 5.51 -1.18
N LEU A 41 8.13 4.58 -0.22
CA LEU A 41 8.73 3.25 -0.34
C LEU A 41 8.16 2.51 -1.56
N LEU A 42 6.84 2.47 -1.71
CA LEU A 42 6.16 1.84 -2.86
C LEU A 42 6.59 2.49 -4.19
N LEU A 43 6.57 3.81 -4.29
CA LEU A 43 6.98 4.51 -5.51
C LEU A 43 8.47 4.34 -5.82
N SER A 44 9.32 4.25 -4.80
CA SER A 44 10.76 4.06 -5.00
C SER A 44 11.07 2.71 -5.64
N SER A 45 10.20 1.71 -5.48
CA SER A 45 10.33 0.41 -6.16
C SER A 45 10.26 0.54 -7.70
N ILE A 46 9.71 1.62 -8.25
CA ILE A 46 9.73 1.91 -9.70
C ILE A 46 11.17 1.93 -10.24
N SER A 47 12.14 2.35 -9.43
CA SER A 47 13.56 2.39 -9.83
C SER A 47 14.22 1.01 -10.02
N LEU A 48 13.56 -0.06 -9.55
CA LEU A 48 14.05 -1.44 -9.66
C LEU A 48 13.78 -2.04 -11.05
N TYR A 49 12.84 -1.48 -11.81
CA TYR A 49 12.49 -1.96 -13.15
C TYR A 49 13.47 -1.43 -14.19
N LEU A 50 13.76 -2.26 -15.19
CA LEU A 50 14.62 -1.86 -16.30
C LEU A 50 13.94 -0.76 -17.11
N VAL A 51 12.67 -0.97 -17.47
CA VAL A 51 11.91 -0.07 -18.33
C VAL A 51 10.52 0.23 -17.76
N PRO A 52 10.42 1.01 -16.66
CA PRO A 52 9.19 1.13 -15.87
C PRO A 52 7.99 1.76 -16.60
N PHE A 53 8.24 2.49 -17.69
CA PHE A 53 7.23 3.27 -18.40
C PHE A 53 7.13 2.96 -19.89
N ALA A 54 7.98 2.10 -20.46
CA ALA A 54 7.86 1.75 -21.87
C ALA A 54 7.02 0.49 -22.07
N GLN A 55 6.53 0.32 -23.30
CA GLN A 55 5.85 -0.89 -23.72
C GLN A 55 6.92 -1.90 -24.11
N VAL A 56 6.90 -3.07 -23.49
CA VAL A 56 7.78 -4.18 -23.88
C VAL A 56 6.91 -5.17 -24.64
N ASP A 57 7.23 -5.40 -25.92
CA ASP A 57 6.48 -6.31 -26.80
C ASP A 57 6.70 -7.79 -26.45
N THR A 58 7.62 -8.06 -25.53
CA THR A 58 7.92 -9.39 -24.99
C THR A 58 7.58 -9.45 -23.51
N LEU A 59 6.49 -10.15 -23.18
CA LEU A 59 6.13 -10.56 -21.83
C LEU A 59 7.12 -11.64 -21.34
N THR A 60 8.32 -11.21 -20.94
CA THR A 60 9.26 -12.09 -20.26
C THR A 60 8.95 -12.04 -18.78
N VAL A 61 8.22 -13.03 -18.28
CA VAL A 61 7.94 -13.16 -16.84
C VAL A 61 9.26 -13.48 -16.14
N THR A 62 9.91 -12.44 -15.65
CA THR A 62 11.04 -12.58 -14.73
C THR A 62 10.56 -12.34 -13.30
N SER A 63 11.44 -12.62 -12.34
CA SER A 63 11.24 -12.54 -10.88
C SER A 63 10.23 -11.47 -10.42
N ARG A 64 9.55 -11.68 -9.27
CA ARG A 64 8.52 -10.76 -8.73
C ARG A 64 9.01 -9.85 -7.61
N TRP A 65 10.31 -9.93 -7.31
CA TRP A 65 10.93 -9.23 -6.19
C TRP A 65 10.97 -7.71 -6.31
N ALA A 66 10.78 -7.10 -7.48
CA ALA A 66 10.61 -5.63 -7.60
C ALA A 66 9.22 -5.15 -7.13
N GLY A 67 8.28 -6.07 -6.88
CA GLY A 67 6.93 -5.80 -6.37
C GLY A 67 5.82 -6.25 -7.32
N LEU A 68 5.99 -6.04 -8.62
CA LEU A 68 5.11 -6.47 -9.71
C LEU A 68 5.87 -7.39 -10.67
N PRO A 69 5.18 -8.23 -11.45
CA PRO A 69 5.83 -9.13 -12.41
C PRO A 69 6.23 -8.34 -13.67
N ASP A 70 7.51 -7.96 -13.75
CA ASP A 70 8.12 -7.36 -14.94
C ASP A 70 9.66 -7.44 -14.86
N GLU A 71 10.35 -7.07 -15.94
CA GLU A 71 11.81 -7.09 -16.02
C GLU A 71 12.48 -6.14 -15.01
N GLN A 72 13.31 -6.73 -14.15
CA GLN A 72 14.04 -6.03 -13.10
C GLN A 72 15.49 -5.80 -13.52
N ARG A 73 16.07 -4.70 -13.04
CA ARG A 73 17.49 -4.38 -13.25
C ARG A 73 18.43 -5.41 -12.61
N SER A 74 18.08 -5.87 -11.41
CA SER A 74 18.82 -6.87 -10.66
C SER A 74 17.92 -7.43 -9.57
N GLU A 75 17.85 -8.75 -9.50
CA GLU A 75 17.10 -9.45 -8.45
C GLU A 75 17.72 -9.20 -7.06
N GLN A 76 19.05 -9.14 -6.97
CA GLN A 76 19.76 -8.82 -5.73
C GLN A 76 19.44 -7.39 -5.25
N ALA A 77 19.37 -6.42 -6.18
CA ALA A 77 18.99 -5.05 -5.85
C ALA A 77 17.56 -4.97 -5.28
N SER A 78 16.62 -5.74 -5.84
CA SER A 78 15.25 -5.82 -5.34
C SER A 78 15.15 -6.44 -3.96
N TYR A 79 15.88 -7.53 -3.70
CA TYR A 79 15.99 -8.09 -2.34
C TYR A 79 16.55 -7.05 -1.36
N LEU A 80 17.69 -6.44 -1.68
CA LEU A 80 18.32 -5.43 -0.83
C LEU A 80 17.38 -4.24 -0.59
N PHE A 81 16.66 -3.79 -1.62
CA PHE A 81 15.70 -2.71 -1.51
C PHE A 81 14.61 -3.01 -0.48
N TRP A 82 14.00 -4.20 -0.51
CA TRP A 82 12.95 -4.53 0.46
C TRP A 82 13.52 -4.82 1.85
N PHE A 83 14.66 -5.53 1.94
CA PHE A 83 15.28 -5.88 3.21
C PHE A 83 15.94 -4.70 3.93
N ILE A 84 16.34 -3.64 3.22
CA ILE A 84 16.89 -2.42 3.82
C ILE A 84 15.83 -1.32 3.90
N GLY A 85 15.07 -1.12 2.82
CA GLY A 85 14.06 -0.08 2.71
C GLY A 85 12.89 -0.26 3.68
N THR A 86 12.41 -1.49 3.88
CA THR A 86 11.33 -1.76 4.83
C THR A 86 11.71 -1.45 6.28
N PRO A 87 12.81 -1.97 6.85
CA PRO A 87 13.20 -1.62 8.21
C PRO A 87 13.59 -0.15 8.35
N LEU A 88 14.21 0.47 7.33
CA LEU A 88 14.49 1.91 7.34
C LEU A 88 13.22 2.74 7.41
N THR A 89 12.19 2.36 6.62
CA THR A 89 10.88 3.02 6.62
C THR A 89 10.19 2.84 7.97
N ILE A 90 10.19 1.63 8.52
CA ILE A 90 9.67 1.35 9.86
C ILE A 90 10.39 2.19 10.92
N ALA A 91 11.72 2.27 10.87
CA ALA A 91 12.54 3.05 11.80
C ALA A 91 12.22 4.54 11.69
N LEU A 92 12.05 5.06 10.47
CA LEU A 92 11.68 6.45 10.21
C LEU A 92 10.30 6.78 10.78
N ILE A 93 9.31 5.92 10.54
CA ILE A 93 7.95 6.03 11.11
C ILE A 93 8.01 6.02 12.64
N GLY A 94 8.80 5.09 13.18
CA GLY A 94 8.99 4.93 14.61
C GLY A 94 9.64 6.14 15.27
N PHE A 95 10.72 6.66 14.66
CA PHE A 95 11.42 7.86 15.09
C PHE A 95 10.49 9.07 15.09
N TRP A 96 9.72 9.24 14.02
CA TRP A 96 8.75 10.31 13.90
C TRP A 96 7.66 10.23 14.99
N TYR A 97 7.15 9.03 15.28
CA TYR A 97 6.20 8.81 16.37
C TYR A 97 6.79 9.15 17.74
N ARG A 98 8.04 8.76 17.99
CA ARG A 98 8.76 9.07 19.23
C ARG A 98 9.02 10.57 19.38
N TRP A 99 9.44 11.23 18.32
CA TRP A 99 9.65 12.69 18.31
C TRP A 99 8.34 13.44 18.58
N ARG A 100 7.24 13.03 17.95
CA ARG A 100 5.91 13.62 18.18
C ARG A 100 5.40 13.38 19.59
N ALA A 101 5.58 12.18 20.15
CA ALA A 101 5.18 11.87 21.51
C ALA A 101 5.88 12.79 22.53
N ARG A 102 7.17 13.10 22.31
CA ARG A 102 7.92 14.07 23.14
C ARG A 102 7.41 15.50 23.01
N ARG A 103 6.98 15.91 21.81
CA ARG A 103 6.50 17.28 21.52
C ARG A 103 5.06 17.53 21.99
N VAL A 104 4.18 16.53 21.92
CA VAL A 104 2.73 16.68 22.14
C VAL A 104 2.27 16.02 23.44
N GLY A 105 3.14 15.30 24.16
CA GLY A 105 2.84 14.69 25.46
C GLY A 105 1.91 13.47 25.40
N VAL A 106 1.51 13.03 24.20
CA VAL A 106 0.59 11.89 24.02
C VAL A 106 1.40 10.59 23.89
N ARG A 107 1.14 9.63 24.79
CA ARG A 107 1.71 8.28 24.71
C ARG A 107 0.99 7.48 23.61
N VAL A 108 1.71 7.18 22.53
CA VAL A 108 1.25 6.29 21.46
C VAL A 108 1.46 4.82 21.90
N PRO A 109 0.51 3.91 21.67
CA PRO A 109 0.65 2.50 22.02
C PRO A 109 1.66 1.78 21.10
N TRP A 110 2.96 1.99 21.36
CA TRP A 110 4.10 1.50 20.58
C TRP A 110 4.11 -0.02 20.33
N ARG A 111 3.51 -0.80 21.23
CA ARG A 111 3.50 -2.27 21.15
C ARG A 111 2.85 -2.78 19.86
N TRP A 112 1.74 -2.18 19.45
CA TRP A 112 1.05 -2.60 18.22
C TRP A 112 1.83 -2.23 16.95
N PHE A 113 2.51 -1.08 16.97
CA PHE A 113 3.41 -0.70 15.88
C PHE A 113 4.61 -1.65 15.77
N ALA A 114 5.25 -1.99 16.89
CA ALA A 114 6.37 -2.93 16.89
C ALA A 114 5.95 -4.34 16.44
N VAL A 115 4.78 -4.83 16.87
CA VAL A 115 4.25 -6.14 16.46
C VAL A 115 3.96 -6.17 14.96
N THR A 116 3.33 -5.12 14.42
CA THR A 116 3.03 -5.05 12.98
C THR A 116 4.28 -4.93 12.12
N ALA A 117 5.22 -4.09 12.53
CA ALA A 117 6.51 -3.95 11.89
C ALA A 117 7.29 -5.29 11.87
N MET A 118 7.38 -5.95 13.02
CA MET A 118 8.07 -7.23 13.13
C MET A 118 7.36 -8.33 12.33
N GLY A 119 6.02 -8.34 12.35
CA GLY A 119 5.22 -9.26 11.54
C GLY A 119 5.43 -9.07 10.03
N ALA A 120 5.51 -7.82 9.57
CA ALA A 120 5.80 -7.52 8.16
C ALA A 120 7.21 -7.96 7.75
N LEU A 121 8.22 -7.72 8.59
CA LEU A 121 9.59 -8.18 8.35
C LEU A 121 9.69 -9.70 8.36
N LEU A 122 9.02 -10.37 9.31
CA LEU A 122 8.98 -11.83 9.37
C LEU A 122 8.28 -12.42 8.13
N ALA A 123 7.15 -11.84 7.72
CA ALA A 123 6.46 -12.26 6.51
C ALA A 123 7.36 -12.10 5.28
N LEU A 124 8.07 -10.96 5.16
CA LEU A 124 9.05 -10.74 4.09
C LEU A 124 10.16 -11.80 4.11
N ALA A 125 10.69 -12.13 5.29
CA ALA A 125 11.72 -13.15 5.45
C ALA A 125 11.22 -14.56 5.08
N VAL A 126 9.98 -14.92 5.45
CA VAL A 126 9.36 -16.20 5.07
C VAL A 126 9.15 -16.27 3.56
N ILE A 127 8.67 -15.18 2.94
CA ILE A 127 8.49 -15.10 1.49
C ILE A 127 9.85 -15.25 0.77
N ALA A 128 10.91 -14.63 1.31
CA ALA A 128 12.26 -14.74 0.76
C ALA A 128 12.88 -16.12 0.91
N ALA A 129 12.52 -16.85 1.97
CA ALA A 129 13.00 -18.20 2.21
C ALA A 129 12.26 -19.26 1.38
N MET A 130 11.13 -18.92 0.76
CA MET A 130 10.41 -19.87 -0.09
C MET A 130 11.11 -20.03 -1.44
N PRO A 131 11.41 -21.28 -1.87
CA PRO A 131 11.91 -21.52 -3.22
C PRO A 131 10.84 -21.09 -4.22
N VAL A 132 11.22 -20.18 -5.12
CA VAL A 132 10.41 -19.79 -6.27
C VAL A 132 10.93 -20.61 -7.43
N ASP A 133 10.19 -21.64 -7.82
CA ASP A 133 10.47 -22.35 -9.07
C ASP A 133 10.26 -21.35 -10.22
N GLN A 134 11.32 -21.11 -11.00
CA GLN A 134 11.21 -20.35 -12.23
C GLN A 134 10.40 -21.20 -13.21
N PRO A 135 9.24 -20.74 -13.72
CA PRO A 135 8.58 -21.43 -14.82
C PRO A 135 9.50 -21.35 -16.04
N GLY A 136 10.26 -22.43 -16.27
CA GLY A 136 11.08 -22.59 -17.45
C GLY A 136 10.19 -22.84 -18.66
N GLY A 137 10.21 -21.92 -19.63
CA GLY A 137 9.55 -22.14 -20.92
C GLY A 137 9.23 -20.86 -21.67
N SER A 138 9.67 -20.79 -22.92
CA SER A 138 9.50 -19.69 -23.88
C SER A 138 8.08 -19.51 -24.45
N ASP A 139 7.05 -20.06 -23.78
CA ASP A 139 5.63 -20.00 -24.20
C ASP A 139 4.81 -19.12 -23.23
N THR A 140 5.34 -17.93 -22.92
CA THR A 140 4.88 -17.00 -21.88
C THR A 140 3.49 -16.38 -22.10
N LEU A 141 2.88 -16.56 -23.28
CA LEU A 141 1.50 -16.10 -23.55
C LEU A 141 0.42 -17.14 -23.18
N ARG A 142 0.78 -18.42 -23.03
CA ARG A 142 -0.17 -19.49 -22.65
C ARG A 142 -0.23 -19.75 -21.15
N THR A 143 0.71 -19.21 -20.38
CA THR A 143 0.95 -19.74 -19.03
C THR A 143 -0.04 -19.27 -17.97
N TYR A 144 -0.66 -18.09 -18.06
CA TYR A 144 -1.54 -17.58 -16.97
C TYR A 144 -2.99 -18.09 -17.00
N ALA A 145 -3.52 -18.45 -18.18
CA ALA A 145 -4.88 -18.96 -18.32
C ALA A 145 -5.03 -20.39 -17.80
N ASP A 146 -3.95 -21.18 -17.83
CA ASP A 146 -3.94 -22.60 -17.47
C ASP A 146 -3.32 -22.87 -16.06
N VAL A 147 -2.96 -21.82 -15.31
CA VAL A 147 -2.44 -22.00 -13.93
C VAL A 147 -3.57 -22.47 -13.02
N PRO A 148 -3.36 -23.54 -12.23
CA PRO A 148 -4.31 -23.94 -11.21
C PRO A 148 -4.65 -22.77 -10.26
N LEU A 149 -5.92 -22.62 -9.89
CA LEU A 149 -6.38 -21.50 -9.06
C LEU A 149 -5.58 -21.35 -7.76
N LEU A 150 -5.17 -22.47 -7.15
CA LEU A 150 -4.36 -22.45 -5.93
C LEU A 150 -2.95 -21.87 -6.15
N GLU A 151 -2.35 -22.15 -7.30
CA GLU A 151 -1.05 -21.60 -7.67
C GLU A 151 -1.19 -20.12 -8.07
N GLN A 152 -2.26 -19.74 -8.78
CA GLN A 152 -2.58 -18.34 -9.06
C GLN A 152 -2.75 -17.51 -7.77
N VAL A 153 -3.43 -18.07 -6.76
CA VAL A 153 -3.57 -17.49 -5.43
C VAL A 153 -2.20 -17.37 -4.74
N ARG A 154 -1.37 -18.41 -4.81
CA ARG A 154 0.01 -18.38 -4.29
C ARG A 154 0.82 -17.26 -4.94
N LEU A 155 0.80 -17.14 -6.26
CA LEU A 155 1.55 -16.12 -7.01
C LEU A 155 1.17 -14.68 -6.63
N GLY A 156 -0.12 -14.44 -6.35
CA GLY A 156 -0.58 -13.15 -5.85
C GLY A 156 -0.12 -12.84 -4.42
N LEU A 157 -0.02 -13.86 -3.56
CA LEU A 157 0.28 -13.70 -2.14
C LEU A 157 1.78 -13.51 -1.86
N PHE A 158 2.63 -14.23 -2.57
CA PHE A 158 4.08 -14.28 -2.34
C PHE A 158 4.81 -13.15 -3.07
N THR A 159 4.49 -11.91 -2.67
CA THR A 159 5.11 -10.69 -3.20
C THR A 159 5.54 -9.80 -2.04
N PRO A 160 6.60 -8.99 -2.19
CA PRO A 160 7.04 -8.09 -1.12
C PRO A 160 6.03 -6.98 -0.80
N LEU A 161 5.10 -6.71 -1.72
CA LEU A 161 4.03 -5.71 -1.55
C LEU A 161 2.90 -6.20 -0.63
N MET A 162 2.62 -7.51 -0.56
CA MET A 162 1.53 -8.05 0.29
C MET A 162 1.77 -7.86 1.79
N PRO A 163 2.97 -8.13 2.35
CA PRO A 163 3.30 -7.77 3.74
C PRO A 163 3.12 -6.28 4.02
N ILE A 164 3.45 -5.41 3.06
CA ILE A 164 3.31 -3.96 3.20
C ILE A 164 1.84 -3.56 3.20
N ALA A 165 1.03 -4.11 2.30
CA ALA A 165 -0.41 -3.92 2.27
C ALA A 165 -1.04 -4.30 3.61
N LEU A 166 -0.68 -5.47 4.15
CA LEU A 166 -1.13 -5.92 5.47
C LEU A 166 -0.69 -4.95 6.57
N ALA A 167 0.57 -4.52 6.57
CA ALA A 167 1.06 -3.54 7.53
C ALA A 167 0.26 -2.23 7.48
N ILE A 168 -0.10 -1.74 6.29
CA ILE A 168 -0.96 -0.56 6.12
C ILE A 168 -2.37 -0.81 6.70
N VAL A 169 -2.96 -1.98 6.45
CA VAL A 169 -4.29 -2.33 7.00
C VAL A 169 -4.25 -2.33 8.53
N VAL A 170 -3.27 -3.00 9.13
CA VAL A 170 -3.18 -3.05 10.60
C VAL A 170 -2.84 -1.68 11.18
N LEU A 171 -2.02 -0.87 10.51
CA LEU A 171 -1.77 0.51 10.89
C LEU A 171 -3.08 1.32 10.88
N GLY A 172 -3.86 1.22 9.79
CA GLY A 172 -5.17 1.87 9.69
C GLY A 172 -6.14 1.42 10.78
N TRP A 173 -6.14 0.13 11.12
CA TRP A 173 -6.94 -0.40 12.23
C TRP A 173 -6.47 0.13 13.59
N ALA A 174 -5.17 0.11 13.87
CA ALA A 174 -4.57 0.59 15.11
C ALA A 174 -4.81 2.10 15.33
N GLU A 175 -4.77 2.87 14.25
CA GLU A 175 -5.07 4.31 14.26
C GLU A 175 -6.58 4.62 14.17
N ARG A 176 -7.43 3.59 14.05
CA ARG A 176 -8.89 3.69 13.82
C ARG A 176 -9.25 4.54 12.59
N SER A 177 -8.39 4.53 11.57
CA SER A 177 -8.57 5.24 10.30
C SER A 177 -9.04 4.28 9.20
N ARG A 178 -10.35 4.27 8.94
CA ARG A 178 -10.94 3.47 7.84
C ARG A 178 -10.32 3.79 6.49
N ALA A 179 -9.98 5.05 6.24
CA ALA A 179 -9.36 5.48 4.98
C ALA A 179 -7.97 4.82 4.77
N VAL A 180 -7.15 4.74 5.82
CA VAL A 180 -5.83 4.08 5.74
C VAL A 180 -6.00 2.57 5.56
N ALA A 181 -6.93 1.96 6.32
CA ALA A 181 -7.21 0.54 6.17
C ALA A 181 -7.69 0.19 4.75
N LEU A 182 -8.63 0.98 4.18
CA LEU A 182 -9.08 0.83 2.80
C LEU A 182 -7.95 1.05 1.79
N SER A 183 -7.01 1.96 2.07
CA SER A 183 -5.83 2.15 1.22
C SER A 183 -4.92 0.91 1.23
N GLY A 184 -4.75 0.26 2.39
CA GLY A 184 -4.02 -1.01 2.47
C GLY A 184 -4.72 -2.14 1.72
N VAL A 185 -6.04 -2.22 1.82
CA VAL A 185 -6.84 -3.18 1.04
C VAL A 185 -6.70 -2.91 -0.47
N TRP A 186 -6.73 -1.65 -0.89
CA TRP A 186 -6.50 -1.25 -2.28
C TRP A 186 -5.13 -1.70 -2.80
N VAL A 187 -4.07 -1.39 -2.04
CA VAL A 187 -2.69 -1.81 -2.37
C VAL A 187 -2.62 -3.32 -2.53
N GLY A 188 -3.18 -4.07 -1.57
CA GLY A 188 -3.19 -5.53 -1.60
C GLY A 188 -4.00 -6.09 -2.78
N ALA A 189 -5.19 -5.55 -3.04
CA ALA A 189 -6.08 -6.03 -4.11
C ALA A 189 -5.46 -5.85 -5.50
N ILE A 190 -4.90 -4.67 -5.79
CA ILE A 190 -4.25 -4.43 -7.09
C ILE A 190 -2.98 -5.26 -7.21
N THR A 191 -2.13 -5.29 -6.18
CA THR A 191 -0.92 -6.11 -6.16
C THR A 191 -1.26 -7.57 -6.45
N TRP A 192 -2.25 -8.12 -5.72
CA TRP A 192 -2.71 -9.48 -5.91
C TRP A 192 -3.14 -9.73 -7.34
N TRP A 193 -4.02 -8.88 -7.88
CA TRP A 193 -4.55 -9.03 -9.22
C TRP A 193 -3.42 -9.03 -10.27
N GLN A 194 -2.50 -8.06 -10.19
CA GLN A 194 -1.39 -7.92 -11.12
C GLN A 194 -0.39 -9.09 -11.03
N CYS A 195 -0.15 -9.60 -9.83
CA CYS A 195 0.78 -10.71 -9.61
C CYS A 195 0.19 -12.10 -9.90
N SER A 196 -1.12 -12.25 -9.75
CA SER A 196 -1.85 -13.51 -10.00
C SER A 196 -2.21 -13.71 -11.48
N GLN A 197 -2.57 -12.64 -12.20
CA GLN A 197 -2.94 -12.71 -13.62
C GLN A 197 -1.78 -12.36 -14.55
N GLY A 198 -0.71 -11.73 -14.04
CA GLY A 198 0.32 -11.10 -14.86
C GLY A 198 0.00 -9.63 -15.11
N LEU A 199 1.05 -8.83 -15.31
CA LEU A 199 0.94 -7.38 -15.34
C LEU A 199 0.06 -6.91 -16.51
N GLY A 200 -1.06 -6.26 -16.18
CA GLY A 200 -2.05 -5.77 -17.12
C GLY A 200 -2.82 -6.85 -17.87
N GLN A 201 -2.75 -8.12 -17.49
CA GLN A 201 -3.55 -9.15 -18.15
C GLN A 201 -5.01 -9.15 -17.67
N LEU A 202 -5.91 -9.38 -18.61
CA LEU A 202 -7.35 -9.54 -18.39
C LEU A 202 -7.73 -10.97 -18.72
N THR A 203 -8.44 -11.62 -17.81
CA THR A 203 -9.09 -12.90 -18.09
C THR A 203 -10.24 -12.72 -19.09
N GLY A 204 -10.69 -13.81 -19.70
CA GLY A 204 -11.78 -13.80 -20.67
C GLY A 204 -13.02 -13.05 -20.22
N TRP A 205 -13.50 -13.34 -19.01
CA TRP A 205 -14.69 -12.68 -18.47
C TRP A 205 -14.45 -11.19 -18.17
N GLN A 206 -13.25 -10.79 -17.76
CA GLN A 206 -12.92 -9.39 -17.51
C GLN A 206 -12.89 -8.59 -18.81
N ALA A 207 -12.25 -9.13 -19.85
CA ALA A 207 -12.24 -8.54 -21.18
C ALA A 207 -13.66 -8.44 -21.76
N TRP A 208 -14.49 -9.47 -21.56
CA TRP A 208 -15.90 -9.46 -21.99
C TRP A 208 -16.73 -8.40 -21.27
N VAL A 209 -16.62 -8.27 -19.95
CA VAL A 209 -17.33 -7.22 -19.18
C VAL A 209 -16.88 -5.82 -19.60
N LEU A 210 -15.56 -5.60 -19.76
CA LEU A 210 -15.00 -4.32 -20.17
C LEU A 210 -15.31 -3.98 -21.64
N GLY A 211 -15.49 -4.99 -22.48
CA GLY A 211 -15.95 -4.88 -23.86
C GLY A 211 -17.46 -4.67 -24.01
N GLY A 212 -18.20 -4.42 -22.91
CA GLY A 212 -19.64 -4.16 -22.97
C GLY A 212 -20.49 -5.42 -23.15
N PHE A 213 -19.98 -6.58 -22.72
CA PHE A 213 -20.63 -7.89 -22.89
C PHE A 213 -20.72 -8.36 -24.36
N GLU A 214 -19.93 -7.76 -25.25
CA GLU A 214 -19.87 -8.10 -26.68
C GLU A 214 -18.59 -8.87 -27.03
N GLY A 215 -18.71 -9.78 -28.00
CA GLY A 215 -17.58 -10.55 -28.54
C GLY A 215 -17.13 -11.75 -27.69
N PRO A 216 -16.18 -12.55 -28.20
CA PRO A 216 -15.69 -13.74 -27.52
C PRO A 216 -14.77 -13.37 -26.34
N ALA A 217 -14.94 -14.05 -25.21
CA ALA A 217 -14.21 -13.86 -23.96
C ALA A 217 -12.78 -14.42 -24.01
N LEU A 218 -11.96 -13.92 -24.95
CA LEU A 218 -10.61 -14.45 -25.23
C LEU A 218 -9.51 -13.90 -24.33
N GLY A 219 -9.85 -12.99 -23.42
CA GLY A 219 -8.90 -12.28 -22.56
C GLY A 219 -8.25 -11.12 -23.31
N GLY A 220 -7.31 -10.44 -22.67
CA GLY A 220 -6.65 -9.31 -23.29
C GLY A 220 -5.64 -8.63 -22.38
N GLN A 221 -5.20 -7.43 -22.78
CA GLN A 221 -4.27 -6.63 -22.01
C GLN A 221 -4.87 -5.25 -21.74
N LEU A 222 -4.89 -4.84 -20.48
CA LEU A 222 -5.35 -3.54 -20.04
C LEU A 222 -4.26 -2.49 -20.30
N THR A 223 -4.26 -1.93 -21.51
CA THR A 223 -3.34 -0.85 -21.91
C THR A 223 -3.83 0.54 -21.49
N LEU A 224 -5.06 0.64 -21.00
CA LEU A 224 -5.65 1.90 -20.53
C LEU A 224 -4.76 2.51 -19.43
N PHE A 225 -4.36 3.78 -19.60
CA PHE A 225 -3.42 4.49 -18.71
C PHE A 225 -2.06 3.80 -18.51
N GLY A 226 -1.68 2.85 -19.38
CA GLY A 226 -0.43 2.11 -19.25
C GLY A 226 -0.41 1.13 -18.07
N LEU A 227 -1.55 0.60 -17.66
CA LEU A 227 -1.66 -0.36 -16.54
C LEU A 227 -1.03 -1.73 -16.81
N ASN A 228 -0.61 -1.96 -18.04
CA ASN A 228 0.28 -3.04 -18.43
C ASN A 228 1.77 -2.77 -18.17
N ARG A 229 2.10 -1.66 -17.47
CA ARG A 229 3.47 -1.25 -17.15
C ARG A 229 3.61 -1.02 -15.64
N PRO A 230 4.77 -1.32 -15.04
CA PRO A 230 4.89 -1.32 -13.58
C PRO A 230 4.86 0.09 -13.00
N GLY A 231 5.41 1.10 -13.69
CA GLY A 231 5.43 2.48 -13.24
C GLY A 231 4.04 3.07 -13.02
N PRO A 232 3.17 3.14 -14.04
CA PRO A 232 1.79 3.61 -13.90
C PRO A 232 0.99 2.79 -12.89
N THR A 233 1.19 1.47 -12.85
CA THR A 233 0.50 0.59 -11.90
C THR A 233 0.92 0.84 -10.46
N LEU A 234 2.22 1.07 -10.18
CA LEU A 234 2.70 1.44 -8.85
C LEU A 234 2.20 2.81 -8.41
N ILE A 235 2.08 3.76 -9.34
CA ILE A 235 1.44 5.06 -9.08
C ILE A 235 -0.03 4.85 -8.68
N LEU A 236 -0.77 4.00 -9.41
CA LEU A 236 -2.16 3.68 -9.09
C LEU A 236 -2.30 2.98 -7.72
N ILE A 237 -1.39 2.07 -7.40
CA ILE A 237 -1.32 1.38 -6.10
C ILE A 237 -1.09 2.39 -4.97
N ALA A 238 -0.15 3.32 -5.14
CA ALA A 238 0.20 4.30 -4.11
C ALA A 238 -0.79 5.46 -3.99
N LEU A 239 -1.67 5.68 -4.98
CA LEU A 239 -2.52 6.87 -5.10
C LEU A 239 -3.40 7.13 -3.86
N PRO A 240 -4.12 6.16 -3.28
CA PRO A 240 -4.93 6.43 -2.09
C PRO A 240 -4.10 6.88 -0.87
N LEU A 241 -2.89 6.35 -0.72
CA LEU A 241 -1.96 6.75 0.33
C LEU A 241 -1.49 8.19 0.13
N LEU A 242 -1.13 8.56 -1.11
CA LEU A 242 -0.73 9.92 -1.46
C LEU A 242 -1.85 10.93 -1.25
N VAL A 243 -3.07 10.60 -1.68
CA VAL A 243 -4.25 11.45 -1.48
C VAL A 243 -4.53 11.62 0.01
N PHE A 244 -4.52 10.54 0.79
CA PHE A 244 -4.72 10.62 2.23
C PHE A 244 -3.65 11.49 2.91
N ALA A 245 -2.38 11.26 2.61
CA ALA A 245 -1.26 12.01 3.17
C ALA A 245 -1.37 13.50 2.82
N THR A 246 -1.59 13.83 1.55
CA THR A 246 -1.71 15.22 1.06
C THR A 246 -2.89 15.94 1.71
N VAL A 247 -4.09 15.34 1.71
CA VAL A 247 -5.29 15.93 2.34
C VAL A 247 -5.07 16.17 3.83
N ARG A 248 -4.38 15.25 4.52
CA ARG A 248 -4.07 15.41 5.95
C ARG A 248 -3.05 16.51 6.20
N VAL A 249 -1.96 16.56 5.44
CA VAL A 249 -0.93 17.60 5.55
C VAL A 249 -1.57 18.99 5.39
N VAL A 250 -2.37 19.19 4.34
CA VAL A 250 -3.05 20.46 4.06
C VAL A 250 -3.99 20.85 5.22
N ARG A 251 -4.79 19.90 5.72
CA ARG A 251 -5.71 20.15 6.85
C ARG A 251 -4.98 20.46 8.17
N THR A 252 -3.79 19.89 8.39
CA THR A 252 -3.00 20.18 9.59
C THR A 252 -2.20 21.47 9.50
N GLY A 253 -1.74 21.86 8.30
CA GLY A 253 -1.03 23.13 8.07
C GLY A 253 -1.94 24.34 7.99
N GLY A 254 -3.19 24.18 7.52
CA GLY A 254 -4.17 25.26 7.37
C GLY A 254 -4.83 25.74 8.67
N GLY A 255 -4.58 25.09 9.82
CA GLY A 255 -5.14 25.48 11.12
C GLY A 255 -4.27 26.43 11.95
N LEU A 256 -3.16 26.93 11.39
CA LEU A 256 -2.22 27.88 12.01
C LEU A 256 -2.29 29.27 11.35
N ARG A 257 -3.48 29.69 10.90
CA ARG A 257 -3.74 31.07 10.49
C ARG A 257 -4.88 31.63 11.30
#